data_AF-A0A382Z4W6-F1
#
_entry.id   AF-A0A382Z4W6-F1
#
_cell.length_a   1.000
_cell.length_b   1.000
_cell.length_c   1.000
_cell.angle_alpha   90.00
_cell.angle_beta   90.00
_cell.angle_gamma   90.00
#
_symmetry.space_group_name_H-M   'P 1'
#
loop_
_entity.id
_entity.type
_entity.pdbx_description
1 polymer ?
#
loop_
_entity_poly.entity_id
_entity_poly.type
_entity_poly.pdbx_seq_one_letter_code
_entity_poly.pdbx_strand_id
1 'polypeptide(L)'
;QENADSSTGTVQVRISDQYGRGTGFTDGTWAQPVSVGDRNGNCPEGYPVVNTNENGTVAVVWGDCPNGGTGPWDLKLALSYDHGTNWSTWNISHINGIQMYPFVSISEDNVVALAFYGLDFDDGDLEGDYVVGEEWYLYAAALREPQEGDLWDFTIADPEPLHIVTEYEAAEGDVHALHDFFETVISPDGTWMGIAYQQNIGSHPFEDNEEQRYIKFVRGNLSV
;
A
#
# COMPACT_ATOMS: atom_id res chain seq x y z
N GLN A 1 1.16 -9.50 -12.11
CA GLN A 1 2.54 -8.96 -12.10
C GLN A 1 3.13 -9.23 -13.48
N GLU A 2 3.33 -8.18 -14.29
CA GLU A 2 4.27 -8.28 -15.42
C GLU A 2 5.70 -8.13 -14.91
N ASN A 3 6.65 -8.63 -15.71
CA ASN A 3 8.02 -8.95 -15.37
C ASN A 3 8.68 -7.92 -14.43
N ALA A 4 9.18 -8.38 -13.29
CA ALA A 4 9.88 -7.57 -12.28
C ALA A 4 11.18 -6.92 -12.81
N ASP A 5 11.60 -7.27 -14.04
CA ASP A 5 12.86 -6.82 -14.63
C ASP A 5 12.80 -5.45 -15.35
N SER A 6 11.61 -4.86 -15.57
CA SER A 6 11.49 -3.54 -16.22
C SER A 6 11.16 -2.42 -15.24
N SER A 7 11.76 -1.24 -15.44
CA SER A 7 11.45 -0.06 -14.62
C SER A 7 10.02 0.46 -14.82
N THR A 8 9.42 0.18 -15.97
CA THR A 8 8.03 0.54 -16.29
C THR A 8 7.21 -0.69 -16.69
N GLY A 9 5.89 -0.60 -16.61
CA GLY A 9 4.97 -1.66 -16.99
C GLY A 9 3.51 -1.29 -16.75
N THR A 10 2.66 -2.31 -16.64
CA THR A 10 1.25 -2.14 -16.29
C THR A 10 0.89 -3.03 -15.10
N VAL A 11 0.01 -2.54 -14.25
CA VAL A 11 -0.67 -3.37 -13.25
C VAL A 11 -1.83 -4.06 -13.95
N GLN A 12 -1.86 -5.39 -13.84
CA GLN A 12 -2.87 -6.22 -14.48
C GLN A 12 -3.58 -7.09 -13.45
N VAL A 13 -4.89 -7.19 -13.58
CA VAL A 13 -5.74 -8.12 -12.83
C VAL A 13 -6.35 -9.16 -13.76
N ARG A 14 -6.71 -10.32 -13.19
CA ARG A 14 -7.49 -11.35 -13.87
C ARG A 14 -8.71 -11.67 -13.03
N ILE A 15 -9.83 -11.92 -13.69
CA ILE A 15 -11.13 -12.16 -13.07
C ILE A 15 -11.54 -13.61 -13.39
N SER A 16 -12.13 -14.29 -12.40
CA SER A 16 -12.63 -15.66 -12.55
C SER A 16 -14.05 -15.76 -12.00
N ASP A 17 -14.99 -16.10 -12.89
CA ASP A 17 -16.37 -16.42 -12.51
C ASP A 17 -16.54 -17.89 -12.08
N GLN A 18 -15.43 -18.63 -11.95
CA GLN A 18 -15.42 -20.07 -11.68
C GLN A 18 -14.59 -20.44 -10.45
N TYR A 19 -14.65 -19.60 -9.40
CA TYR A 19 -13.99 -19.86 -8.10
C TYR A 19 -12.49 -20.12 -8.20
N GLY A 20 -11.81 -19.40 -9.10
CA GLY A 20 -10.38 -19.56 -9.36
C GLY A 20 -10.01 -20.90 -10.01
N ARG A 21 -10.99 -21.71 -10.45
CA ARG A 21 -10.73 -22.95 -11.18
C ARG A 21 -9.99 -22.61 -12.47
N GLY A 22 -8.89 -23.34 -12.69
CA GLY A 22 -8.01 -23.17 -13.84
C GLY A 22 -6.80 -22.32 -13.54
N THR A 23 -5.92 -22.80 -12.66
CA THR A 23 -4.68 -22.10 -12.30
C THR A 23 -3.53 -22.35 -13.28
N GLY A 24 -3.81 -22.92 -14.47
CA GLY A 24 -2.83 -23.12 -15.54
C GLY A 24 -3.02 -22.11 -16.66
N PHE A 25 -1.94 -21.74 -17.35
CA PHE A 25 -1.97 -20.88 -18.55
C PHE A 25 -2.83 -21.40 -19.72
N THR A 26 -3.56 -22.52 -19.59
CA THR A 26 -4.00 -23.37 -20.71
C THR A 26 -5.44 -23.87 -20.69
N ASP A 27 -6.21 -23.77 -19.60
CA ASP A 27 -7.62 -24.24 -19.60
C ASP A 27 -8.66 -23.14 -19.87
N GLY A 28 -8.22 -21.87 -19.88
CA GLY A 28 -8.94 -20.75 -20.49
C GLY A 28 -10.19 -20.27 -19.74
N THR A 29 -10.34 -20.63 -18.47
CA THR A 29 -11.50 -20.25 -17.64
C THR A 29 -11.37 -18.88 -16.99
N TRP A 30 -10.16 -18.33 -16.89
CA TRP A 30 -9.93 -16.94 -16.49
C TRP A 30 -10.16 -15.99 -17.66
N ALA A 31 -10.71 -14.82 -17.35
CA ALA A 31 -10.76 -13.73 -18.32
C ALA A 31 -9.35 -13.33 -18.78
N GLN A 32 -9.27 -12.69 -19.95
CA GLN A 32 -8.02 -12.06 -20.39
C GLN A 32 -7.60 -11.00 -19.36
N PRO A 33 -6.28 -10.79 -19.15
CA PRO A 33 -5.80 -9.74 -18.25
C PRO A 33 -6.39 -8.38 -18.61
N VAL A 34 -6.82 -7.66 -17.58
CA VAL A 34 -7.25 -6.26 -17.70
C VAL A 34 -6.13 -5.40 -17.13
N SER A 35 -5.65 -4.43 -17.91
CA SER A 35 -4.75 -3.40 -17.41
C SER A 35 -5.55 -2.41 -16.58
N VAL A 36 -5.15 -2.20 -15.33
CA VAL A 36 -5.84 -1.29 -14.39
C VAL A 36 -5.02 -0.03 -14.10
N GLY A 37 -3.80 0.07 -14.60
CA GLY A 37 -2.99 1.27 -14.42
C GLY A 37 -1.55 1.08 -14.89
N ASP A 38 -0.88 2.20 -15.14
CA ASP A 38 0.54 2.22 -15.45
C ASP A 38 1.38 2.03 -14.18
N ARG A 39 2.58 1.48 -14.38
CA ARG A 39 3.65 1.44 -13.38
C ARG A 39 4.88 2.11 -14.00
N ASN A 40 5.37 3.18 -13.39
CA ASN A 40 6.46 4.00 -13.89
C ASN A 40 7.78 3.85 -13.10
N GLY A 41 7.76 3.09 -12.01
CA GLY A 41 8.91 2.69 -11.21
C GLY A 41 8.73 1.30 -10.63
N ASN A 42 9.83 0.68 -10.19
CA ASN A 42 9.79 -0.59 -9.46
C ASN A 42 10.19 -0.36 -8.02
N CYS A 43 9.22 -0.37 -7.12
CA CYS A 43 9.45 -0.03 -5.73
C CYS A 43 9.67 -1.29 -4.92
N PRO A 44 10.69 -1.32 -4.06
CA PRO A 44 10.69 -2.16 -2.88
C PRO A 44 9.27 -2.21 -2.30
N GLU A 45 8.66 -3.40 -2.23
CA GLU A 45 7.49 -3.57 -1.36
C GLU A 45 6.28 -2.65 -1.72
N GLY A 46 6.23 -2.16 -2.96
CA GLY A 46 5.12 -1.39 -3.54
C GLY A 46 4.17 -2.24 -4.39
N TYR A 47 4.17 -3.56 -4.20
CA TYR A 47 3.42 -4.50 -5.03
C TYR A 47 1.91 -4.23 -4.98
N PRO A 48 1.17 -4.53 -6.08
CA PRO A 48 -0.28 -4.35 -6.08
C PRO A 48 -1.00 -5.25 -5.07
N VAL A 49 -1.84 -4.63 -4.25
CA VAL A 49 -2.77 -5.30 -3.32
C VAL A 49 -4.19 -5.13 -3.83
N VAL A 50 -4.98 -6.21 -3.77
CA VAL A 50 -6.35 -6.25 -4.28
C VAL A 50 -7.32 -6.65 -3.16
N ASN A 51 -8.45 -5.96 -3.08
CA ASN A 51 -9.54 -6.30 -2.17
C ASN A 51 -10.90 -6.17 -2.87
N THR A 52 -11.90 -6.93 -2.40
CA THR A 52 -13.26 -6.93 -2.96
C THR A 52 -14.33 -7.04 -1.87
N ASN A 53 -15.55 -6.60 -2.15
CA ASN A 53 -16.72 -6.80 -1.29
C ASN A 53 -17.88 -7.53 -2.02
N GLU A 54 -18.99 -7.82 -1.32
CA GLU A 54 -20.14 -8.54 -1.90
C GLU A 54 -20.90 -7.73 -2.96
N ASN A 55 -20.79 -6.40 -2.93
CA ASN A 55 -21.41 -5.52 -3.93
C ASN A 55 -20.73 -5.56 -5.30
N GLY A 56 -19.57 -6.23 -5.42
CA GLY A 56 -18.80 -6.26 -6.64
C GLY A 56 -17.81 -5.11 -6.80
N THR A 57 -17.56 -4.35 -5.73
CA THR A 57 -16.48 -3.37 -5.70
C THR A 57 -15.14 -4.09 -5.67
N VAL A 58 -14.20 -3.66 -6.49
CA VAL A 58 -12.82 -4.17 -6.56
C VAL A 58 -11.88 -2.98 -6.47
N ALA A 59 -10.98 -2.99 -5.48
CA ALA A 59 -9.93 -1.99 -5.35
C ALA A 59 -8.56 -2.64 -5.58
N VAL A 60 -7.69 -1.91 -6.28
CA VAL A 60 -6.28 -2.24 -6.48
C VAL A 60 -5.46 -1.04 -6.03
N VAL A 61 -4.54 -1.22 -5.09
CA VAL A 61 -3.62 -0.17 -4.64
C VAL A 61 -2.18 -0.63 -4.86
N TRP A 62 -1.29 0.28 -5.25
CA TRP A 62 0.14 -0.01 -5.39
C TRP A 62 0.99 1.24 -5.20
N GLY A 63 2.26 1.03 -4.85
CA GLY A 63 3.29 2.06 -4.86
C GLY A 63 3.94 2.16 -6.24
N ASP A 64 4.24 3.38 -6.68
CA ASP A 64 4.90 3.64 -7.96
C ASP A 64 6.00 4.70 -7.76
N CYS A 65 7.25 4.40 -8.08
CA CYS A 65 8.42 5.20 -7.68
C CYS A 65 9.19 5.63 -8.93
N PRO A 66 8.63 6.57 -9.72
CA PRO A 66 9.19 6.98 -11.00
C PRO A 66 10.60 7.59 -10.86
N ASN A 67 10.96 8.05 -9.67
CA ASN A 67 12.24 8.67 -9.34
C ASN A 67 13.22 7.73 -8.63
N GLY A 68 12.97 6.41 -8.66
CA GLY A 68 13.78 5.40 -7.98
C GLY A 68 13.31 5.10 -6.55
N GLY A 69 13.87 4.06 -5.95
CA GLY A 69 13.41 3.51 -4.67
C GLY A 69 13.55 4.46 -3.47
N THR A 70 14.48 5.40 -3.52
CA THR A 70 14.72 6.39 -2.45
C THR A 70 14.13 7.77 -2.75
N GLY A 71 13.55 7.98 -3.94
CA GLY A 71 12.84 9.22 -4.26
C GLY A 71 11.39 9.19 -3.77
N PRO A 72 10.60 10.25 -4.00
CA PRO A 72 9.18 10.25 -3.65
C PRO A 72 8.41 9.20 -4.44
N TRP A 73 7.53 8.46 -3.75
CA TRP A 73 6.66 7.44 -4.32
C TRP A 73 5.27 8.02 -4.54
N ASP A 74 4.69 7.65 -5.68
CA ASP A 74 3.27 7.76 -5.91
C ASP A 74 2.52 6.62 -5.23
N LEU A 75 1.37 6.92 -4.63
CA LEU A 75 0.38 5.92 -4.21
C LEU A 75 -0.75 5.93 -5.24
N LYS A 76 -0.97 4.81 -5.93
CA LYS A 76 -2.00 4.70 -6.98
C LYS A 76 -3.17 3.84 -6.51
N LEU A 77 -4.36 4.22 -6.95
CA LEU A 77 -5.60 3.48 -6.71
C LEU A 77 -6.32 3.26 -8.04
N ALA A 78 -6.76 2.03 -8.26
CA ALA A 78 -7.73 1.68 -9.30
C ALA A 78 -8.97 1.06 -8.65
N LEU A 79 -10.15 1.51 -9.08
CA LEU A 79 -11.44 1.07 -8.55
C LEU A 79 -12.38 0.65 -9.67
N SER A 80 -13.11 -0.42 -9.40
CA SER A 80 -14.25 -0.88 -10.17
C SER A 80 -15.43 -1.10 -9.22
N TYR A 81 -16.62 -0.70 -9.64
CA TYR A 81 -17.88 -0.92 -8.91
C TYR A 81 -18.78 -1.97 -9.59
N ASP A 82 -18.23 -2.72 -10.56
CA ASP A 82 -18.98 -3.64 -11.41
C ASP A 82 -18.21 -4.94 -11.71
N HIS A 83 -17.65 -5.53 -10.63
CA HIS A 83 -16.91 -6.79 -10.64
C HIS A 83 -15.65 -6.77 -11.52
N GLY A 84 -15.02 -5.60 -11.68
CA GLY A 84 -13.81 -5.43 -12.47
C GLY A 84 -14.05 -5.23 -13.97
N THR A 85 -15.26 -4.86 -14.39
CA THR A 85 -15.59 -4.64 -15.80
C THR A 85 -15.12 -3.28 -16.29
N ASN A 86 -15.42 -2.22 -15.52
CA ASN A 86 -14.98 -0.86 -15.77
C ASN A 86 -14.11 -0.36 -14.62
N TRP A 87 -13.06 0.39 -14.97
CA TRP A 87 -12.04 0.86 -14.02
C TRP A 87 -11.84 2.36 -14.13
N SER A 88 -11.65 3.00 -12.98
CA SER A 88 -11.11 4.35 -12.84
C SER A 88 -9.82 4.28 -12.03
N THR A 89 -8.79 5.01 -12.47
CA THR A 89 -7.45 4.92 -11.89
C THR A 89 -6.84 6.30 -11.73
N TRP A 90 -6.32 6.62 -10.55
CA TRP A 90 -5.72 7.92 -10.27
C TRP A 90 -4.64 7.84 -9.18
N ASN A 91 -3.95 8.96 -8.98
CA ASN A 91 -2.94 9.14 -7.93
C ASN A 91 -3.61 9.66 -6.65
N ILE A 92 -3.31 9.02 -5.53
CA ILE A 92 -3.81 9.33 -4.18
C ILE A 92 -2.68 9.61 -3.19
N SER A 93 -1.47 9.93 -3.67
CA SER A 93 -0.34 10.32 -2.82
C SER A 93 -0.71 11.40 -1.82
N HIS A 94 -0.24 11.23 -0.59
CA HIS A 94 -0.45 12.17 0.49
C HIS A 94 0.80 12.96 0.86
N ILE A 95 1.95 12.28 0.92
CA ILE A 95 3.22 12.82 1.42
C ILE A 95 4.24 12.97 0.30
N ASN A 96 5.19 13.89 0.49
CA ASN A 96 6.36 14.03 -0.38
C ASN A 96 7.46 13.08 0.11
N GLY A 97 7.28 11.79 -0.12
CA GLY A 97 8.23 10.80 0.37
C GLY A 97 7.83 9.38 0.02
N ILE A 98 8.16 8.42 0.87
CA ILE A 98 7.94 7.00 0.61
C ILE A 98 6.60 6.56 1.20
N GLN A 99 5.76 5.92 0.39
CA GLN A 99 4.43 5.40 0.76
C GLN A 99 4.41 3.88 0.53
N MET A 100 5.04 3.15 1.44
CA MET A 100 5.39 1.73 1.28
C MET A 100 4.30 0.78 1.79
N TYR A 101 4.26 -0.41 1.18
CA TYR A 101 3.40 -1.53 1.59
C TYR A 101 1.92 -1.16 1.72
N PRO A 102 1.31 -0.54 0.69
CA PRO A 102 -0.06 -0.08 0.80
C PRO A 102 -1.03 -1.25 0.89
N PHE A 103 -2.08 -1.09 1.69
CA PHE A 103 -3.09 -2.11 1.88
C PHE A 103 -4.48 -1.49 1.83
N VAL A 104 -5.40 -2.18 1.16
CA VAL A 104 -6.78 -1.72 0.95
C VAL A 104 -7.78 -2.69 1.54
N SER A 105 -8.78 -2.15 2.22
CA SER A 105 -9.93 -2.88 2.76
C SER A 105 -11.22 -2.19 2.32
N ILE A 106 -12.24 -2.97 1.96
CA ILE A 106 -13.52 -2.45 1.49
C ILE A 106 -14.65 -3.02 2.37
N SER A 107 -15.52 -2.14 2.88
CA SER A 107 -16.73 -2.54 3.60
C SER A 107 -17.88 -2.87 2.65
N GLU A 108 -18.95 -3.48 3.16
CA GLU A 108 -20.15 -3.75 2.36
C GLU A 108 -20.96 -2.50 2.05
N ASP A 109 -20.68 -1.37 2.68
CA ASP A 109 -21.25 -0.06 2.32
C ASP A 109 -20.31 0.75 1.41
N ASN A 110 -19.39 0.09 0.70
CA ASN A 110 -18.41 0.68 -0.21
C ASN A 110 -17.50 1.76 0.43
N VAL A 111 -17.32 1.72 1.75
CA VAL A 111 -16.21 2.44 2.38
C VAL A 111 -14.92 1.73 2.00
N VAL A 112 -14.02 2.45 1.33
CA VAL A 112 -12.67 2.01 0.99
C VAL A 112 -11.71 2.64 2.00
N ALA A 113 -11.05 1.81 2.80
CA ALA A 113 -10.01 2.21 3.73
C ALA A 113 -8.63 1.79 3.19
N LEU A 114 -7.67 2.69 3.34
CA LEU A 114 -6.29 2.51 2.93
C LEU A 114 -5.38 2.78 4.12
N ALA A 115 -4.30 2.00 4.21
CA ALA A 115 -3.21 2.28 5.12
C ALA A 115 -1.88 1.91 4.48
N PHE A 116 -0.80 2.56 4.92
CA PHE A 116 0.56 2.34 4.43
C PHE A 116 1.59 2.78 5.48
N TYR A 117 2.84 2.32 5.31
CA TYR A 117 3.98 2.89 6.02
C TYR A 117 4.48 4.11 5.26
N GLY A 118 4.50 5.27 5.92
CA GLY A 118 4.90 6.53 5.32
C GLY A 118 6.17 7.09 5.92
N LEU A 119 7.05 7.65 5.10
CA LEU A 119 8.16 8.51 5.51
C LEU A 119 8.06 9.76 4.65
N ASP A 120 7.86 10.92 5.28
CA ASP A 120 7.60 12.20 4.61
C ASP A 120 8.87 13.05 4.63
N PHE A 121 9.46 13.32 3.46
CA PHE A 121 10.72 14.07 3.39
C PHE A 121 10.56 15.56 3.74
N ASP A 122 9.31 16.02 3.90
CA ASP A 122 9.00 17.37 4.35
C ASP A 122 8.82 17.45 5.88
N ASP A 123 9.11 16.37 6.63
CA ASP A 123 9.03 16.36 8.08
C ASP A 123 10.28 16.98 8.76
N GLY A 124 10.04 17.77 9.81
CA GLY A 124 11.11 18.33 10.63
C GLY A 124 12.06 19.31 9.94
N ASP A 125 13.36 19.19 10.29
CA ASP A 125 14.46 20.04 9.82
C ASP A 125 15.38 19.29 8.82
N LEU A 126 15.02 18.07 8.43
CA LEU A 126 15.77 17.25 7.49
C LEU A 126 15.31 17.58 6.07
N GLU A 127 16.25 17.78 5.14
CA GLU A 127 15.91 18.26 3.79
C GLU A 127 15.63 17.09 2.85
N GLY A 128 14.35 16.84 2.53
CA GLY A 128 13.84 16.48 1.19
C GLY A 128 14.27 15.15 0.56
N ASP A 129 15.03 14.32 1.26
CA ASP A 129 15.63 13.08 0.75
C ASP A 129 15.54 11.95 1.79
N TYR A 130 15.76 10.70 1.35
CA TYR A 130 15.89 9.54 2.25
C TYR A 130 17.22 9.60 3.04
N VAL A 131 17.21 10.21 4.23
CA VAL A 131 18.40 10.45 5.05
C VAL A 131 18.28 9.90 6.48
N VAL A 132 19.41 9.83 7.18
CA VAL A 132 19.47 9.35 8.57
C VAL A 132 18.63 10.25 9.48
N GLY A 133 17.80 9.63 10.31
CA GLY A 133 16.95 10.34 11.27
C GLY A 133 15.52 10.57 10.79
N GLU A 134 15.23 10.37 9.51
CA GLU A 134 13.87 10.37 8.97
C GLU A 134 13.01 9.31 9.67
N GLU A 135 11.76 9.65 9.97
CA GLU A 135 10.87 8.83 10.78
C GLU A 135 9.79 8.16 9.92
N TRP A 136 9.60 6.86 10.14
CA TRP A 136 8.50 6.11 9.53
C TRP A 136 7.27 6.13 10.42
N TYR A 137 6.11 6.39 9.83
CA TYR A 137 4.82 6.42 10.51
C TYR A 137 3.79 5.49 9.85
N LEU A 138 2.75 5.16 10.61
CA LEU A 138 1.56 4.50 10.10
C LEU A 138 0.56 5.52 9.58
N TYR A 139 0.25 5.52 8.28
CA TYR A 139 -0.80 6.37 7.72
C TYR A 139 -2.07 5.58 7.44
N ALA A 140 -3.23 6.20 7.64
CA ALA A 140 -4.51 5.64 7.23
C ALA A 140 -5.54 6.71 6.84
N ALA A 141 -6.42 6.36 5.90
CA ALA A 141 -7.59 7.14 5.49
C ALA A 141 -8.72 6.20 5.06
N ALA A 142 -9.94 6.75 4.98
CA ALA A 142 -11.04 6.06 4.34
C ALA A 142 -12.00 7.05 3.67
N LEU A 143 -12.66 6.60 2.61
CA LEU A 143 -13.73 7.32 1.91
C LEU A 143 -14.86 6.37 1.56
N ARG A 144 -16.09 6.88 1.53
CA ARG A 144 -17.26 6.15 1.03
C ARG A 144 -17.42 6.38 -0.47
N GLU A 145 -17.48 5.29 -1.23
CA GLU A 145 -17.66 5.29 -2.70
C GLU A 145 -16.72 6.27 -3.44
N PRO A 146 -15.39 6.25 -3.16
CA PRO A 146 -14.45 7.22 -3.71
C PRO A 146 -14.42 7.26 -5.25
N GLN A 147 -14.22 8.46 -5.79
CA GLN A 147 -14.11 8.77 -7.21
C GLN A 147 -12.80 9.52 -7.51
N GLU A 148 -12.43 9.55 -8.79
CA GLU A 148 -11.30 10.36 -9.24
C GLU A 148 -11.52 11.84 -8.88
N GLY A 149 -10.52 12.45 -8.24
CA GLY A 149 -10.55 13.84 -7.77
C GLY A 149 -10.99 14.01 -6.31
N ASP A 150 -11.43 12.94 -5.64
CA ASP A 150 -11.67 12.98 -4.21
C ASP A 150 -10.36 13.18 -3.42
N LEU A 151 -10.46 13.92 -2.32
CA LEU A 151 -9.34 14.18 -1.42
C LEU A 151 -9.34 13.15 -0.30
N TRP A 152 -8.21 12.49 -0.12
CA TRP A 152 -7.98 11.54 0.96
C TRP A 152 -7.36 12.26 2.16
N ASP A 153 -8.08 12.23 3.28
CA ASP A 153 -7.61 12.80 4.55
C ASP A 153 -6.78 11.75 5.32
N PHE A 154 -5.59 11.44 4.80
CA PHE A 154 -4.66 10.55 5.47
C PHE A 154 -4.16 11.18 6.76
N THR A 155 -4.08 10.35 7.79
CA THR A 155 -3.63 10.75 9.12
C THR A 155 -2.68 9.71 9.69
N ILE A 156 -1.80 10.15 10.59
CA ILE A 156 -0.94 9.26 11.37
C ILE A 156 -1.79 8.48 12.37
N ALA A 157 -1.86 7.16 12.20
CA ALA A 157 -2.67 6.24 13.00
C ALA A 157 -1.93 5.69 14.24
N ASP A 158 -0.59 5.68 14.22
CA ASP A 158 0.26 5.48 15.41
C ASP A 158 1.17 6.70 15.56
N PRO A 159 1.03 7.51 16.63
CA PRO A 159 1.80 8.74 16.79
C PRO A 159 3.27 8.49 17.15
N GLU A 160 3.66 7.25 17.47
CA GLU A 160 5.05 6.90 17.72
C GLU A 160 5.72 6.44 16.42
N PRO A 161 6.94 6.91 16.11
CA PRO A 161 7.72 6.40 14.99
C PRO A 161 7.84 4.87 15.02
N LEU A 162 7.57 4.25 13.88
CA LEU A 162 7.68 2.82 13.67
C LEU A 162 9.11 2.36 13.37
N HIS A 163 9.90 3.27 12.83
CA HIS A 163 11.32 3.10 12.53
C HIS A 163 11.96 4.47 12.34
N ILE A 164 13.27 4.54 12.51
CA ILE A 164 14.08 5.73 12.21
C ILE A 164 15.19 5.28 11.27
N VAL A 165 15.33 5.97 10.13
CA VAL A 165 16.35 5.62 9.13
C VAL A 165 17.75 5.66 9.75
N THR A 166 18.46 4.55 9.58
CA THR A 166 19.82 4.33 10.10
C THR A 166 20.89 4.83 9.12
N GLU A 167 22.12 4.96 9.61
CA GLU A 167 23.28 5.28 8.76
C GLU A 167 23.50 4.26 7.64
N TYR A 168 23.23 2.98 7.90
CA TYR A 168 23.38 1.92 6.91
C TYR A 168 22.34 2.04 5.79
N GLU A 169 21.08 2.18 6.15
CA GLU A 169 19.97 2.28 5.20
C GLU A 169 20.13 3.49 4.29
N ALA A 170 20.44 4.66 4.86
CA ALA A 170 20.69 5.87 4.07
C ALA A 170 21.91 5.73 3.12
N ALA A 171 22.96 5.03 3.55
CA ALA A 171 24.16 4.83 2.74
C ALA A 171 23.96 3.84 1.60
N GLU A 172 23.20 2.76 1.83
CA GLU A 172 22.94 1.71 0.83
C GLU A 172 21.66 1.96 0.00
N GLY A 173 20.85 2.94 0.38
CA GLY A 173 19.54 3.19 -0.22
C GLY A 173 18.54 2.08 0.07
N ASP A 174 18.67 1.44 1.24
CA ASP A 174 17.80 0.35 1.66
C ASP A 174 16.57 0.89 2.38
N VAL A 175 15.43 0.83 1.73
CA VAL A 175 14.14 1.31 2.25
C VAL A 175 13.29 0.20 2.87
N HIS A 176 13.81 -1.03 2.97
CA HIS A 176 13.04 -2.21 3.42
C HIS A 176 12.92 -2.32 4.95
N ALA A 177 12.85 -1.22 5.69
CA ALA A 177 12.76 -1.29 7.16
C ALA A 177 11.44 -1.91 7.68
N LEU A 178 10.36 -1.82 6.90
CA LEU A 178 8.99 -2.19 7.29
C LEU A 178 8.26 -2.94 6.17
N HIS A 179 8.56 -4.22 5.94
CA HIS A 179 8.01 -4.99 4.81
C HIS A 179 7.40 -6.36 5.14
N ASP A 180 7.70 -6.95 6.30
CA ASP A 180 7.30 -8.35 6.56
C ASP A 180 5.81 -8.55 6.92
N PHE A 181 5.16 -7.55 7.53
CA PHE A 181 3.79 -7.70 8.00
C PHE A 181 3.01 -6.39 8.00
N PHE A 182 1.82 -6.43 7.39
CA PHE A 182 0.81 -5.38 7.44
C PHE A 182 -0.54 -5.94 6.99
N GLU A 183 -1.60 -5.66 7.74
CA GLU A 183 -2.95 -6.08 7.39
C GLU A 183 -3.96 -5.06 7.92
N THR A 184 -4.98 -4.77 7.12
CA THR A 184 -6.13 -3.98 7.59
C THR A 184 -7.40 -4.80 7.54
N VAL A 185 -8.31 -4.49 8.45
CA VAL A 185 -9.70 -4.96 8.41
C VAL A 185 -10.62 -3.77 8.59
N ILE A 186 -11.75 -3.76 7.88
CA ILE A 186 -12.79 -2.75 8.04
C ILE A 186 -14.08 -3.41 8.52
N SER A 187 -14.84 -2.68 9.34
CA SER A 187 -16.15 -3.16 9.79
C SER A 187 -17.13 -3.28 8.63
N PRO A 188 -18.11 -4.20 8.68
CA PRO A 188 -19.09 -4.35 7.61
C PRO A 188 -19.85 -3.06 7.28
N ASP A 189 -20.14 -2.25 8.31
CA ASP A 189 -20.83 -0.95 8.20
C ASP A 189 -19.88 0.24 7.89
N GLY A 190 -18.58 -0.03 7.71
CA GLY A 190 -17.58 0.98 7.38
C GLY A 190 -17.31 2.03 8.47
N THR A 191 -17.73 1.78 9.72
CA THR A 191 -17.61 2.74 10.83
C THR A 191 -16.28 2.67 11.59
N TRP A 192 -15.49 1.61 11.43
CA TRP A 192 -14.16 1.50 12.03
C TRP A 192 -13.23 0.63 11.19
N MET A 193 -11.92 0.85 11.34
CA MET A 193 -10.88 -0.02 10.79
C MET A 193 -9.89 -0.48 11.87
N GLY A 194 -9.44 -1.72 11.76
CA GLY A 194 -8.32 -2.26 12.51
C GLY A 194 -7.10 -2.35 11.61
N ILE A 195 -5.92 -2.06 12.17
CA ILE A 195 -4.65 -2.13 11.46
C ILE A 195 -3.71 -2.94 12.31
N ALA A 196 -3.19 -4.04 11.76
CA ALA A 196 -2.11 -4.81 12.34
C ALA A 196 -0.83 -4.52 11.55
N TYR A 197 0.25 -4.19 12.25
CA TYR A 197 1.46 -3.64 11.65
C TYR A 197 2.67 -3.98 12.50
N GLN A 198 3.86 -3.71 11.96
CA GLN A 198 5.12 -3.92 12.63
C GLN A 198 5.76 -2.60 13.06
N GLN A 199 6.54 -2.66 14.13
CA GLN A 199 7.47 -1.61 14.55
C GLN A 199 8.86 -2.24 14.63
N ASN A 200 9.84 -1.66 13.93
CA ASN A 200 11.23 -2.08 14.00
C ASN A 200 11.83 -1.52 15.31
N ILE A 201 12.43 -2.41 16.12
CA ILE A 201 13.01 -2.05 17.42
C ILE A 201 14.52 -2.32 17.50
N GLY A 202 15.17 -2.45 16.35
CA GLY A 202 16.61 -2.66 16.22
C GLY A 202 16.99 -4.11 15.94
N SER A 203 18.20 -4.52 16.31
CA SER A 203 18.73 -5.84 15.96
C SER A 203 18.13 -6.98 16.78
N HIS A 204 17.93 -8.13 16.13
CA HIS A 204 17.48 -9.35 16.77
C HIS A 204 18.51 -9.84 17.81
N PRO A 205 18.10 -10.12 19.06
CA PRO A 205 19.05 -10.43 20.14
C PRO A 205 19.70 -11.82 20.03
N PHE A 206 19.22 -12.66 19.11
CA PHE A 206 19.65 -14.06 18.98
C PHE A 206 20.05 -14.46 17.56
N GLU A 207 19.89 -13.58 16.56
CA GLU A 207 20.16 -13.88 15.16
C GLU A 207 20.97 -12.72 14.56
N ASP A 208 22.14 -13.04 14.01
CA ASP A 208 23.02 -12.04 13.42
C ASP A 208 22.43 -11.52 12.10
N ASN A 209 22.45 -10.20 11.91
CA ASN A 209 21.91 -9.50 10.74
C ASN A 209 20.39 -9.64 10.54
N GLU A 210 19.64 -9.96 11.59
CA GLU A 210 18.19 -9.93 11.58
C GLU A 210 17.66 -8.75 12.40
N GLU A 211 16.49 -8.24 12.02
CA GLU A 211 15.81 -7.18 12.74
C GLU A 211 14.85 -7.75 13.77
N GLN A 212 14.76 -7.12 14.93
CA GLN A 212 13.74 -7.37 15.92
C GLN A 212 12.55 -6.45 15.64
N ARG A 213 11.35 -7.03 15.62
CA ARG A 213 10.11 -6.28 15.40
C ARG A 213 9.06 -6.60 16.44
N TYR A 214 8.28 -5.60 16.84
CA TYR A 214 7.00 -5.83 17.51
C TYR A 214 5.89 -5.95 16.48
N ILE A 215 4.94 -6.84 16.71
CA ILE A 215 3.65 -6.86 16.01
C ILE A 215 2.65 -6.13 16.89
N LYS A 216 2.10 -5.03 16.37
CA LYS A 216 1.15 -4.15 17.05
C LYS A 216 -0.19 -4.16 16.30
N PHE A 217 -1.22 -3.65 16.98
CA PHE A 217 -2.47 -3.33 16.32
C PHE A 217 -3.10 -2.08 16.90
N VAL A 218 -3.78 -1.32 16.05
CA VAL A 218 -4.59 -0.16 16.43
C VAL A 218 -5.99 -0.27 15.83
N ARG A 219 -6.91 0.52 16.37
CA ARG A 219 -8.26 0.69 15.84
C ARG A 219 -8.56 2.17 15.65
N GLY A 220 -9.00 2.55 14.46
CA GLY A 220 -9.53 3.87 14.14
C GLY A 220 -11.05 3.83 13.97
N ASN A 221 -11.75 4.88 14.41
CA ASN A 221 -13.14 5.10 14.02
C ASN A 221 -13.15 5.93 12.73
N LEU A 222 -13.98 5.54 11.77
CA LEU A 222 -14.09 6.20 10.48
C LEU A 222 -15.26 7.19 10.50
N SER A 223 -15.03 8.38 9.97
CA SER A 223 -16.03 9.45 9.86
C SER A 223 -16.40 9.63 8.39
N VAL A 224 -17.08 8.63 7.81
CA VAL A 224 -17.32 8.45 6.37
C VAL A 224 -18.79 8.24 6.01
#